data_AF-A0A060YSP4-F1
#
_entry.id   AF-A0A060YSP4-F1
#
_cell.length_a   1.000
_cell.length_b   1.000
_cell.length_c   1.000
_cell.angle_alpha   90.00
_cell.angle_beta   90.00
_cell.angle_gamma   90.00
#
_symmetry.space_group_name_H-M   'P 1'
#
loop_
_entity.id
_entity.type
_entity.pdbx_description
1 polymer ?
#
loop_
_entity_poly.entity_id
_entity_poly.type
_entity_poly.pdbx_seq_one_letter_code
_entity_poly.pdbx_strand_id
1 'polypeptide(L)'
;MEAFVLIAHKEHDDVHAQLMFAQKSFHELVTFLGLKPKTGETEVATGHFFMLWFEFCTDFMTRWRRENKNISKERLKEAQLSVKKITADKKVETRKINPNSLVRTTQLKLKIDI
;
A
#
# COMPACT_ATOMS: atom_id res chain seq x y z
N MET A 1 45.12 10.53 33.83
CA MET A 1 45.24 11.35 32.60
C MET A 1 45.44 10.47 31.38
N GLU A 2 46.36 9.49 31.41
CA GLU A 2 46.62 8.60 30.26
C GLU A 2 45.40 7.78 29.83
N ALA A 3 44.65 7.20 30.75
CA ALA A 3 43.42 6.46 30.42
C ALA A 3 42.37 7.32 29.70
N PHE A 4 42.24 8.59 30.09
CA PHE A 4 41.35 9.54 29.42
C PHE A 4 41.81 9.83 27.99
N VAL A 5 43.11 10.08 27.79
CA VAL A 5 43.69 10.34 26.48
C VAL A 5 43.54 9.13 25.55
N LEU A 6 43.76 7.91 26.07
CA LEU A 6 43.59 6.67 25.31
C LEU A 6 42.13 6.48 24.84
N ILE A 7 41.16 6.72 25.73
CA ILE A 7 39.73 6.64 25.40
C ILE A 7 39.37 7.68 24.35
N ALA A 8 39.81 8.93 24.54
CA ALA A 8 39.53 10.02 23.61
C ALA A 8 40.09 9.75 22.20
N HIS A 9 41.30 9.18 22.08
CA HIS A 9 41.85 8.78 20.79
C HIS A 9 41.02 7.69 20.12
N LYS A 10 40.64 6.66 20.87
CA LYS A 10 39.79 5.60 20.34
C LYS A 10 38.44 6.14 19.85
N GLU A 11 37.78 6.97 20.65
CA GLU A 11 36.50 7.59 20.28
C GLU A 11 36.63 8.47 19.04
N HIS A 12 37.72 9.25 18.94
CA HIS A 12 38.02 10.04 17.76
C HIS A 12 38.16 9.17 16.50
N ASP A 13 38.93 8.09 16.58
CA ASP A 13 39.15 7.18 15.46
C ASP A 13 37.85 6.48 15.03
N ASP A 14 37.03 6.07 15.99
CA ASP A 14 35.72 5.46 15.75
C ASP A 14 34.77 6.45 15.05
N VAL A 15 34.69 7.71 15.53
CA VAL A 15 33.87 8.76 14.91
C VAL A 15 34.39 9.12 13.53
N HIS A 16 35.70 9.20 13.35
CA HIS A 16 36.33 9.48 12.06
C HIS A 16 36.00 8.38 11.04
N ALA A 17 36.07 7.10 11.43
CA ALA A 17 35.69 5.99 10.57
C ALA A 17 34.21 6.06 10.16
N GLN A 18 33.31 6.39 11.09
CA GLN A 18 31.88 6.58 10.80
C GLN A 18 31.63 7.74 9.85
N LEU A 19 32.34 8.87 10.03
CA LEU A 19 32.23 10.03 9.15
C LEU A 19 32.64 9.68 7.71
N MET A 20 33.79 9.02 7.54
CA MET A 20 34.27 8.60 6.22
C MET A 20 33.29 7.66 5.53
N PHE A 21 32.71 6.71 6.28
CA PHE A 21 31.69 5.81 5.76
C PHE A 21 30.42 6.58 5.34
N ALA A 22 29.91 7.46 6.18
CA ALA A 22 28.71 8.25 5.91
C ALA A 22 28.88 9.16 4.68
N GLN A 23 30.04 9.81 4.55
CA GLN A 23 30.37 10.64 3.38
C GLN A 23 30.40 9.83 2.10
N LYS A 24 31.04 8.65 2.13
CA LYS A 24 31.08 7.74 0.97
C LYS A 24 29.68 7.29 0.56
N SER A 25 28.86 6.82 1.50
CA SER A 25 27.49 6.39 1.21
C SER A 25 26.62 7.53 0.69
N PHE A 26 26.80 8.75 1.21
CA PHE A 26 26.09 9.92 0.69
C PHE A 26 26.47 10.22 -0.76
N HIS A 27 27.76 10.17 -1.09
CA HIS A 27 28.24 10.39 -2.46
C HIS A 27 27.69 9.33 -3.43
N GLU A 28 27.71 8.06 -3.04
CA GLU A 28 27.12 6.96 -3.82
C GLU A 28 25.63 7.17 -4.06
N LEU A 29 24.89 7.59 -3.03
CA LEU A 29 23.45 7.87 -3.12
C LEU A 29 23.13 9.04 -4.06
N VAL A 30 23.83 10.16 -3.91
CA VAL A 30 23.66 11.35 -4.75
C VAL A 30 23.95 11.02 -6.21
N THR A 31 25.01 10.24 -6.45
CA THR A 31 25.39 9.77 -7.78
C THR A 31 24.33 8.85 -8.37
N PHE A 32 23.83 7.89 -7.60
CA PHE A 32 22.77 6.97 -8.01
C PHE A 32 21.48 7.72 -8.40
N LEU A 33 21.12 8.76 -7.65
CA LEU A 33 19.95 9.60 -7.93
C LEU A 33 20.18 10.63 -9.04
N GLY A 34 21.41 10.73 -9.58
CA GLY A 34 21.76 11.63 -10.66
C GLY A 34 21.74 13.12 -10.26
N LEU A 35 21.85 13.42 -8.97
CA LEU A 35 21.88 14.79 -8.47
C LEU A 35 23.24 15.43 -8.78
N LYS A 36 23.20 16.63 -9.34
CA LYS A 36 24.39 17.39 -9.71
C LYS A 36 24.62 18.54 -8.73
N PRO A 37 25.89 18.89 -8.44
CA PRO A 37 26.21 20.10 -7.67
C PRO A 37 25.63 21.35 -8.32
N LYS A 38 25.35 22.39 -7.53
CA LYS A 38 24.93 23.68 -8.09
C LYS A 38 26.11 24.37 -8.78
N THR A 39 25.81 25.34 -9.64
CA THR A 39 26.84 26.13 -10.32
C THR A 39 27.76 26.80 -9.30
N GLY A 40 29.06 26.51 -9.38
CA GLY A 40 30.07 27.02 -8.44
C GLY A 40 30.35 26.09 -7.26
N GLU A 41 29.62 24.99 -7.09
CA GLU A 41 29.88 23.95 -6.09
C GLU A 41 30.63 22.77 -6.73
N THR A 42 31.55 22.16 -5.98
CA THR A 42 32.27 20.95 -6.40
C THR A 42 31.49 19.67 -6.08
N GLU A 43 30.63 19.71 -5.06
CA GLU A 43 29.88 18.57 -4.55
C GLU A 43 28.44 18.99 -4.20
N VAL A 44 27.51 18.03 -4.18
CA VAL A 44 26.13 18.30 -3.78
C VAL A 44 26.08 18.56 -2.28
N ALA A 45 25.61 19.75 -1.90
CA ALA A 45 25.38 20.08 -0.50
C ALA A 45 24.38 19.12 0.15
N THR A 46 24.73 18.54 1.30
CA THR A 46 23.87 17.63 2.08
C THR A 46 22.52 18.26 2.41
N GLY A 47 22.51 19.54 2.79
CA GLY A 47 21.27 20.27 3.06
C GLY A 47 20.35 20.37 1.84
N HIS A 48 20.91 20.53 0.63
CA HIS A 48 20.11 20.56 -0.59
C HIS A 48 19.47 19.20 -0.87
N PHE A 49 20.24 18.12 -0.73
CA PHE A 49 19.73 16.75 -0.86
C PHE A 49 18.58 16.48 0.10
N PHE A 50 18.78 16.72 1.41
CA PHE A 50 17.79 16.38 2.42
C PHE A 50 16.53 17.23 2.33
N MET A 51 16.63 18.48 1.87
CA MET A 51 15.47 19.31 1.57
C MET A 51 14.60 18.69 0.47
N LEU A 52 15.20 18.33 -0.67
CA LEU A 52 14.48 17.65 -1.76
C LEU A 52 13.91 16.31 -1.32
N TRP A 53 14.68 15.54 -0.57
CA TRP A 53 14.27 14.23 -0.07
C TRP A 53 13.08 14.34 0.88
N PHE A 54 13.10 15.32 1.80
CA PHE A 54 12.01 15.55 2.74
C PHE A 54 10.70 15.92 2.04
N GLU A 55 10.76 16.83 1.06
CA GLU A 55 9.60 17.20 0.26
C GLU A 55 9.06 16.00 -0.53
N PHE A 56 9.95 15.26 -1.19
CA PHE A 56 9.60 14.03 -1.91
C PHE A 56 8.91 13.02 -1.00
N CYS A 57 9.47 12.72 0.17
CA CYS A 57 8.87 11.77 1.12
C CYS A 57 7.48 12.22 1.56
N THR A 58 7.28 13.52 1.81
CA THR A 58 5.99 14.07 2.25
C THR A 58 4.92 13.89 1.17
N ASP A 59 5.25 14.23 -0.07
CA ASP A 59 4.39 14.05 -1.23
C ASP A 59 4.10 12.58 -1.50
N PHE A 60 5.13 11.75 -1.47
CA PHE A 60 5.02 10.31 -1.67
C PHE A 60 4.08 9.68 -0.64
N MET A 61 4.28 9.99 0.65
CA MET A 61 3.43 9.47 1.72
C MET A 61 1.96 9.90 1.57
N THR A 62 1.73 11.13 1.14
CA THR A 62 0.37 11.63 0.88
C THR A 62 -0.30 10.90 -0.28
N ARG A 63 0.40 10.74 -1.40
CA ARG A 63 -0.09 10.02 -2.58
C ARG A 63 -0.31 8.54 -2.27
N TRP A 64 0.65 7.90 -1.62
CA TRP A 64 0.58 6.50 -1.20
C TRP A 64 -0.64 6.20 -0.33
N ARG A 65 -0.92 7.04 0.68
CA ARG A 65 -2.11 6.89 1.53
C ARG A 65 -3.41 7.04 0.75
N ARG A 66 -3.47 7.99 -0.19
CA ARG A 66 -4.65 8.20 -1.04
C ARG A 66 -4.87 7.00 -1.96
N GLU A 67 -3.80 6.52 -2.59
CA GLU A 67 -3.85 5.44 -3.55
C GLU A 67 -4.25 4.12 -2.89
N ASN A 68 -3.71 3.82 -1.72
CA ASN A 68 -4.14 2.65 -0.95
C ASN A 68 -5.63 2.69 -0.60
N LYS A 69 -6.17 3.87 -0.23
CA LYS A 69 -7.61 4.02 0.01
C LYS A 69 -8.43 3.79 -1.26
N ASN A 70 -7.95 4.27 -2.41
CA ASN A 70 -8.62 4.06 -3.69
C ASN A 70 -8.63 2.59 -4.09
N ILE A 71 -7.48 1.90 -3.97
CA ILE A 71 -7.36 0.46 -4.22
C ILE A 71 -8.36 -0.31 -3.36
N SER A 72 -8.41 -0.05 -2.05
CA SER A 72 -9.36 -0.72 -1.15
C SER A 72 -10.82 -0.48 -1.57
N LYS A 73 -11.19 0.75 -1.94
CA LYS A 73 -12.54 1.07 -2.41
C LYS A 73 -12.88 0.31 -3.70
N GLU A 74 -11.94 0.23 -4.63
CA GLU A 74 -12.18 -0.43 -5.91
C GLU A 74 -12.30 -1.94 -5.76
N ARG A 75 -11.45 -2.56 -4.93
CA ARG A 75 -11.58 -3.99 -4.57
C ARG A 75 -12.94 -4.29 -3.93
N LEU A 76 -13.45 -3.42 -3.07
CA LEU A 76 -14.77 -3.59 -2.45
C LEU A 76 -15.90 -3.52 -3.48
N LYS A 77 -15.86 -2.53 -4.40
CA LYS A 77 -16.85 -2.42 -5.47
C LYS A 77 -16.85 -3.64 -6.38
N GLU A 78 -15.67 -4.10 -6.79
CA GLU A 78 -15.52 -5.31 -7.60
C GLU A 78 -16.13 -6.54 -6.91
N ALA A 79 -15.87 -6.72 -5.61
CA ALA A 79 -16.46 -7.81 -4.83
C ALA A 79 -18.00 -7.71 -4.76
N GLN A 80 -18.54 -6.51 -4.54
CA GLN A 80 -19.98 -6.26 -4.54
C GLN A 80 -20.62 -6.55 -5.91
N LEU A 81 -19.98 -6.14 -7.00
CA LEU A 81 -20.43 -6.43 -8.36
C LEU A 81 -20.41 -7.93 -8.66
N SER A 82 -19.36 -8.63 -8.24
CA SER A 82 -19.26 -10.09 -8.36
C SER A 82 -20.42 -10.81 -7.67
N VAL A 83 -20.73 -10.44 -6.42
CA VAL A 83 -21.87 -11.00 -5.68
C VAL A 83 -23.20 -10.71 -6.41
N LYS A 84 -23.42 -9.47 -6.84
CA LYS A 84 -24.65 -9.10 -7.59
C LYS A 84 -24.81 -9.93 -8.86
N LYS A 85 -23.73 -10.15 -9.61
CA LYS A 85 -23.75 -10.99 -10.82
C LYS A 85 -24.12 -12.43 -10.48
N ILE A 86 -23.48 -13.03 -9.48
CA ILE A 86 -23.81 -14.40 -9.03
C ILE A 86 -25.26 -14.51 -8.58
N THR A 87 -25.78 -13.53 -7.84
CA THR A 87 -27.19 -13.54 -7.39
C THR A 87 -28.18 -13.31 -8.55
N ALA A 88 -27.81 -12.51 -9.55
CA ALA A 88 -28.62 -12.31 -10.76
C ALA A 88 -28.61 -13.54 -11.67
N ASP A 89 -27.48 -14.21 -11.80
CA ASP A 89 -27.34 -15.47 -12.56
C ASP A 89 -28.02 -16.64 -11.81
N LYS A 90 -28.01 -16.61 -10.47
CA LYS A 90 -28.82 -17.47 -9.59
C LYS A 90 -30.25 -16.95 -9.42
N LYS A 91 -30.80 -16.17 -10.36
CA LYS A 91 -32.25 -16.00 -10.48
C LYS A 91 -32.82 -17.35 -10.91
N VAL A 92 -32.89 -18.24 -9.92
CA VAL A 92 -33.75 -19.40 -9.82
C VAL A 92 -35.04 -19.02 -10.53
N GLU A 93 -35.44 -19.84 -11.48
CA GLU A 93 -36.81 -19.84 -12.00
C GLU A 93 -37.74 -20.17 -10.83
N THR A 94 -38.00 -19.20 -9.96
CA THR A 94 -39.17 -19.21 -9.11
C THR A 94 -40.32 -18.96 -10.07
N ARG A 95 -40.76 -20.02 -10.76
CA ARG A 95 -42.09 -20.07 -11.35
C ARG A 95 -43.03 -19.63 -10.24
N LYS A 96 -43.80 -18.57 -10.47
CA LYS A 96 -44.86 -18.16 -9.55
C LYS A 96 -45.80 -19.35 -9.39
N ILE A 97 -45.67 -20.09 -8.30
CA ILE A 97 -46.63 -21.14 -7.96
C ILE A 97 -47.88 -20.39 -7.54
N ASN A 98 -48.91 -20.48 -8.38
CA ASN A 98 -50.23 -19.98 -8.07
C ASN A 98 -50.70 -20.63 -6.75
N PRO A 99 -51.10 -19.86 -5.72
CA PRO A 99 -51.56 -20.44 -4.46
C PRO A 99 -52.71 -21.45 -4.64
N ASN A 100 -53.50 -21.32 -5.72
CA ASN A 100 -54.61 -22.22 -6.03
C ASN A 100 -54.19 -23.51 -6.75
N SER A 101 -52.91 -23.71 -7.13
CA SER A 101 -52.48 -24.95 -7.80
C SER A 101 -52.32 -26.12 -6.83
N LEU A 102 -51.95 -25.85 -5.56
CA LEU A 102 -51.78 -26.86 -4.50
C LEU A 102 -53.11 -27.44 -3.99
N VAL A 103 -54.18 -26.66 -4.05
CA VAL A 103 -55.51 -27.06 -3.55
C VAL A 103 -56.22 -27.99 -4.54
N ARG A 104 -55.93 -27.87 -5.84
CA ARG A 104 -56.56 -28.71 -6.89
C ARG A 104 -56.02 -30.14 -6.90
N THR A 105 -54.72 -30.32 -6.65
CA THR A 105 -54.08 -31.64 -6.61
C THR A 105 -54.43 -32.46 -5.38
N THR A 106 -54.80 -31.81 -4.27
CA THR A 106 -55.28 -32.48 -3.05
C THR A 106 -56.76 -32.89 -3.15
N GLN A 107 -57.62 -32.07 -3.76
CA GLN A 107 -59.03 -32.43 -3.98
C GLN A 107 -59.24 -33.51 -5.06
N LEU A 108 -58.36 -33.58 -6.07
CA LEU A 108 -58.44 -34.63 -7.10
C LEU A 108 -58.00 -36.01 -6.58
N LYS A 109 -57.05 -36.06 -5.62
CA LYS A 109 -56.64 -37.33 -5.00
C LYS A 109 -57.74 -37.94 -4.11
N LEU A 110 -58.47 -37.12 -3.36
CA LEU A 110 -59.56 -37.59 -2.49
C LEU A 110 -60.80 -38.10 -3.25
N LYS A 111 -60.95 -37.78 -4.54
CA LYS A 111 -62.06 -38.26 -5.38
C LYS A 111 -61.78 -39.58 -6.10
N ILE A 112 -60.54 -40.07 -6.08
CA ILE A 112 -60.15 -41.31 -6.76
C ILE A 112 -60.14 -42.51 -5.80
N ASP A 113 -60.16 -42.25 -4.48
CA ASP A 113 -60.07 -43.28 -3.43
C ASP A 113 -61.41 -43.58 -2.70
N ILE A 114 -62.57 -43.34 -3.33
CA ILE A 114 -63.90 -43.83 -2.85
C ILE A 114 -64.62 -44.56 -3.97
#